data_AF-A0A959RUU3-F1
#
_entry.id   AF-A0A959RUU3-F1
#
_cell.length_a   1.000
_cell.length_b   1.000
_cell.length_c   1.000
_cell.angle_alpha   90.00
_cell.angle_beta   90.00
_cell.angle_gamma   90.00
#
_symmetry.space_group_name_H-M   'P 1'
#
loop_
_entity.id
_entity.type
_entity.pdbx_description
1 polymer ?
#
loop_
_entity_poly.entity_id
_entity_poly.type
_entity_poly.pdbx_seq_one_letter_code
_entity_poly.pdbx_strand_id
1 'polypeptide(L)'
;VIFMMTFLLMGLFGFIYRWKTLSGDEFETEESVLSRELALFTGAVAILASAIIILAGTSAPIFGHAVEIRFYDELTLPIAIIIGFLNGFSLLLKWKQNKGGELFKKLIKPFSISLVLTIAVIFFGKVYDVMLILLSFSALFALVVNFEIAYKIARKKVTSIGAYVAHIGIALFLLGVVATGGFSEKDSIDLEKGKTANIFGYDLTFEGYSKIPNTEKFEFNIKVEKGNSSSTIAPIMFVSSMNNSLMREPAIWNRLTKDFYVTPLSYENGETQPKSAGKKVTLKKGESIDYQGDNIIFESFDFPADAMSAMMGGGNFTIGANLIVKAYGGKSYKVEPKMKSVDGKREFVPVEVKDLDLVVEMTNLDASGTVNLILRSLSGDKQEIVAAPKEVLSIEASIKPFINLVWSGVILMVIGFIISAVKRTKET
;
A
#
# COMPACT_ATOMS: atom_id res chain seq x y z
N VAL A 1 -8.52 17.24 11.65
CA VAL A 1 -9.76 17.25 12.46
C VAL A 1 -10.78 18.26 11.94
N ILE A 2 -10.43 19.55 11.82
CA ILE A 2 -11.36 20.61 11.36
C ILE A 2 -12.03 20.25 10.04
N PHE A 3 -11.25 19.89 9.01
CA PHE A 3 -11.78 19.47 7.70
C PHE A 3 -12.84 18.36 7.81
N MET A 4 -12.52 17.26 8.50
CA MET A 4 -13.45 16.14 8.71
C MET A 4 -14.71 16.56 9.47
N MET A 5 -14.56 17.35 10.53
CA MET A 5 -15.69 17.87 11.30
C MET A 5 -16.58 18.79 10.46
N THR A 6 -16.01 19.62 9.58
CA THR A 6 -16.78 20.49 8.69
C THR A 6 -17.70 19.69 7.78
N PHE A 7 -17.19 18.66 7.09
CA PHE A 7 -18.01 17.85 6.20
C PHE A 7 -19.04 17.01 6.96
N LEU A 8 -18.68 16.47 8.12
CA LEU A 8 -19.60 15.73 8.98
C LEU A 8 -20.75 16.61 9.47
N LEU A 9 -20.44 17.78 10.04
CA LEU A 9 -21.44 18.71 10.57
C LEU A 9 -22.30 19.29 9.45
N MET A 10 -21.74 19.59 8.28
CA MET A 10 -22.50 20.06 7.13
C MET A 10 -23.51 19.01 6.65
N GLY A 11 -23.09 17.75 6.58
CA GLY A 11 -23.97 16.62 6.23
C GLY A 11 -25.09 16.42 7.26
N LEU A 12 -24.74 16.37 8.55
CA LEU A 12 -25.70 16.21 9.65
C LEU A 12 -26.67 17.38 9.74
N PHE A 13 -26.18 18.61 9.59
CA PHE A 13 -27.03 19.80 9.57
C PHE A 13 -28.04 19.75 8.43
N GLY A 14 -27.59 19.45 7.21
CA GLY A 14 -28.48 19.33 6.05
C GLY A 14 -29.57 18.26 6.25
N PHE A 15 -29.19 17.13 6.85
CA PHE A 15 -30.11 16.05 7.18
C PHE A 15 -31.16 16.46 8.24
N ILE A 16 -30.71 17.02 9.37
CA ILE A 16 -31.57 17.48 10.45
C ILE A 16 -32.51 18.59 9.96
N TYR A 17 -31.98 19.55 9.20
CA TYR A 17 -32.76 20.65 8.63
C TYR A 17 -33.89 20.17 7.71
N ARG A 18 -33.66 19.08 6.95
CA ARG A 18 -34.64 18.48 6.03
C ARG A 18 -35.45 17.33 6.64
N TRP A 19 -35.24 16.97 7.91
CA TRP A 19 -35.84 15.80 8.54
C TRP A 19 -37.37 15.74 8.37
N LYS A 20 -38.07 16.84 8.64
CA LYS A 20 -39.54 16.92 8.49
C LYS A 20 -40.03 16.69 7.06
N THR A 21 -39.22 17.01 6.05
CA THR A 21 -39.54 16.76 4.64
C THR A 21 -39.25 15.31 4.23
N LEU A 22 -38.30 14.65 4.91
CA LEU A 22 -37.91 13.26 4.65
C LEU A 22 -38.84 12.24 5.33
N SER A 23 -39.42 12.58 6.48
CA SER A 23 -40.31 11.69 7.25
C SER A 23 -41.79 11.74 6.82
N GLY A 24 -42.12 12.43 5.72
CA GLY A 24 -43.47 12.90 5.45
C GLY A 24 -44.43 11.95 4.73
N ASP A 25 -43.95 10.97 3.95
CA ASP A 25 -44.82 10.14 3.11
C ASP A 25 -44.55 8.65 3.32
N GLU A 26 -45.59 7.87 3.60
CA GLU A 26 -45.56 6.41 3.49
C GLU A 26 -45.45 6.05 2.00
N PHE A 27 -44.25 5.63 1.58
CA PHE A 27 -44.04 5.18 0.20
C PHE A 27 -44.76 3.84 0.00
N GLU A 28 -45.92 3.87 -0.66
CA GLU A 28 -46.54 2.67 -1.24
C GLU A 28 -45.57 2.05 -2.24
N THR A 29 -44.84 1.04 -1.78
CA THR A 29 -43.80 0.35 -2.55
C THR A 29 -44.35 -0.98 -3.04
N GLU A 30 -45.02 -0.97 -4.20
CA GLU A 30 -45.04 -2.17 -5.05
C GLU A 30 -43.62 -2.36 -5.64
N GLU A 31 -42.67 -2.76 -4.79
CA GLU A 31 -41.29 -2.96 -5.20
C GLU A 31 -41.14 -4.29 -5.94
N SER A 32 -41.24 -4.23 -7.26
CA SER A 32 -40.73 -5.29 -8.13
C SER A 32 -39.22 -5.45 -7.90
N VAL A 33 -38.76 -6.68 -7.64
CA VAL A 33 -37.34 -7.06 -7.46
C VAL A 33 -36.46 -6.60 -8.64
N LEU A 34 -37.04 -6.43 -9.83
CA LEU A 34 -36.37 -5.88 -11.01
C LEU A 34 -36.81 -4.43 -11.27
N SER A 35 -36.52 -3.53 -10.35
CA SER A 35 -36.84 -2.09 -10.46
C SER A 35 -35.58 -1.24 -10.34
N ARG A 36 -35.59 -0.06 -10.98
CA ARG A 36 -34.46 0.87 -10.93
C ARG A 36 -34.28 1.45 -9.51
N GLU A 37 -35.39 1.62 -8.80
CA GLU A 37 -35.48 2.07 -7.42
C GLU A 37 -34.66 1.15 -6.50
N LEU A 38 -34.93 -0.15 -6.55
CA LEU A 38 -34.19 -1.13 -5.75
C LEU A 38 -32.71 -1.14 -6.12
N ALA A 39 -32.36 -1.09 -7.41
CA ALA A 39 -30.96 -1.07 -7.85
C ALA A 39 -30.20 0.15 -7.34
N LEU A 40 -30.82 1.33 -7.33
CA LEU A 40 -30.24 2.55 -6.78
C LEU A 40 -30.11 2.47 -5.26
N PHE A 41 -31.11 1.93 -4.57
CA PHE A 41 -31.06 1.68 -3.13
C PHE A 41 -29.92 0.71 -2.76
N THR A 42 -29.83 -0.44 -3.44
CA THR A 42 -28.74 -1.40 -3.24
C THR A 42 -27.37 -0.77 -3.52
N GLY A 43 -27.27 0.07 -4.55
CA GLY A 43 -26.02 0.80 -4.84
C GLY A 43 -25.61 1.75 -3.71
N ALA A 44 -26.57 2.50 -3.15
CA ALA A 44 -26.32 3.39 -2.01
C ALA A 44 -25.90 2.60 -0.75
N VAL A 45 -26.57 1.49 -0.47
CA VAL A 45 -26.22 0.58 0.65
C VAL A 45 -24.82 0.00 0.46
N ALA A 46 -24.45 -0.41 -0.76
CA ALA A 46 -23.13 -0.94 -1.06
C ALA A 46 -22.02 0.11 -0.82
N ILE A 47 -22.23 1.36 -1.28
CA ILE A 47 -21.29 2.46 -1.03
C ILE A 47 -21.18 2.75 0.48
N LEU A 48 -22.30 2.75 1.21
CA LEU A 48 -22.30 2.95 2.67
C LEU A 48 -21.54 1.82 3.39
N ALA A 49 -21.76 0.57 3.01
CA ALA A 49 -21.04 -0.58 3.55
C ALA A 49 -19.53 -0.47 3.32
N SER A 50 -19.11 -0.06 2.10
CA SER A 50 -17.71 0.21 1.80
C SER A 50 -17.14 1.31 2.69
N ALA A 51 -17.89 2.38 2.93
CA ALA A 51 -17.45 3.48 3.80
C ALA A 51 -17.27 3.02 5.26
N ILE A 52 -18.17 2.18 5.77
CA ILE A 52 -18.08 1.60 7.12
C ILE A 52 -16.83 0.71 7.25
N ILE A 53 -16.56 -0.15 6.27
CA ILE A 53 -15.37 -1.02 6.27
C ILE A 53 -14.09 -0.18 6.27
N ILE A 54 -14.01 0.83 5.40
CA ILE A 54 -12.84 1.72 5.33
C ILE A 54 -12.69 2.47 6.65
N LEU A 55 -13.77 3.01 7.21
CA LEU A 55 -13.76 3.70 8.49
C LEU A 55 -13.26 2.80 9.62
N ALA A 56 -13.76 1.56 9.70
CA ALA A 56 -13.35 0.60 10.71
C ALA A 56 -11.86 0.25 10.59
N GLY A 57 -11.40 -0.10 9.38
CA GLY A 57 -10.00 -0.48 9.15
C GLY A 57 -9.02 0.66 9.41
N THR A 58 -9.33 1.87 8.92
CA THR A 58 -8.47 3.06 9.13
C THR A 58 -8.48 3.56 10.57
N SER A 59 -9.51 3.23 11.35
CA SER A 59 -9.61 3.60 12.77
C SER A 59 -9.03 2.54 13.70
N ALA A 60 -8.73 1.33 13.22
CA ALA A 60 -8.19 0.25 14.03
C ALA A 60 -6.90 0.62 14.82
N PRO A 61 -5.94 1.41 14.27
CA PRO A 61 -4.75 1.83 15.01
C PRO A 61 -5.06 2.64 16.28
N ILE A 62 -6.23 3.27 16.39
CA ILE A 62 -6.68 3.98 17.60
C ILE A 62 -6.82 3.00 18.78
N PHE A 63 -7.15 1.74 18.48
CA PHE A 63 -7.30 0.67 19.45
C PHE A 63 -6.02 -0.19 19.60
N GLY A 64 -4.89 0.26 19.05
CA GLY A 64 -3.59 -0.40 19.22
C GLY A 64 -3.28 -1.53 18.24
N HIS A 65 -4.11 -1.76 17.22
CA HIS A 65 -3.89 -2.80 16.21
C HIS A 65 -4.05 -2.24 14.79
N ALA A 66 -3.03 -2.43 13.96
CA ALA A 66 -3.15 -2.15 12.53
C ALA A 66 -3.82 -3.32 11.82
N VAL A 67 -4.57 -3.00 10.77
CA VAL A 67 -5.25 -4.00 9.95
C VAL A 67 -4.43 -4.29 8.70
N GLU A 68 -4.28 -5.56 8.36
CA GLU A 68 -3.56 -5.99 7.16
C GLU A 68 -4.30 -5.60 5.87
N ILE A 69 -3.55 -5.48 4.77
CA ILE A 69 -4.11 -5.15 3.45
C ILE A 69 -5.22 -6.15 3.05
N ARG A 70 -5.06 -7.43 3.40
CA ARG A 70 -6.01 -8.50 3.10
C ARG A 70 -7.43 -8.20 3.60
N PHE A 71 -7.58 -7.56 4.75
CA PHE A 71 -8.90 -7.18 5.27
C PHE A 71 -9.66 -6.29 4.29
N TYR A 72 -8.97 -5.33 3.67
CA TYR A 72 -9.58 -4.45 2.68
C TYR A 72 -9.90 -5.21 1.41
N ASP A 73 -8.98 -6.04 0.93
CA ASP A 73 -9.19 -6.84 -0.29
C ASP A 73 -10.40 -7.77 -0.12
N GLU A 74 -10.51 -8.51 0.99
CA GLU A 74 -11.60 -9.45 1.22
C GLU A 74 -12.97 -8.79 1.40
N LEU A 75 -13.03 -7.68 2.14
CA LEU A 75 -14.31 -7.05 2.46
C LEU A 75 -14.80 -6.06 1.40
N THR A 76 -13.89 -5.35 0.73
CA THR A 76 -14.27 -4.32 -0.25
C THR A 76 -14.42 -4.85 -1.67
N LEU A 77 -13.71 -5.92 -2.04
CA LEU A 77 -13.76 -6.48 -3.39
C LEU A 77 -15.16 -6.99 -3.78
N PRO A 78 -15.90 -7.76 -2.95
CA PRO A 78 -17.27 -8.15 -3.25
C PRO A 78 -18.20 -6.94 -3.45
N ILE A 79 -18.00 -5.90 -2.64
CA ILE A 79 -18.79 -4.67 -2.72
C ILE A 79 -18.47 -3.92 -4.02
N ALA A 80 -17.20 -3.84 -4.41
CA ALA A 80 -16.79 -3.25 -5.69
C ALA A 80 -17.39 -3.99 -6.89
N ILE A 81 -17.49 -5.33 -6.82
CA ILE A 81 -18.17 -6.14 -7.85
C ILE A 81 -19.65 -5.74 -7.95
N ILE A 82 -20.35 -5.62 -6.81
CA ILE A 82 -21.75 -5.21 -6.75
C ILE A 82 -21.93 -3.80 -7.34
N ILE A 83 -21.10 -2.84 -6.93
CA ILE A 83 -21.13 -1.47 -7.42
C ILE A 83 -20.88 -1.45 -8.94
N GLY A 84 -19.87 -2.16 -9.42
CA GLY A 84 -19.56 -2.27 -10.84
C GLY A 84 -20.72 -2.85 -11.65
N PHE A 85 -21.38 -3.90 -11.14
CA PHE A 85 -22.51 -4.50 -11.83
C PHE A 85 -23.72 -3.58 -11.85
N LEU A 86 -24.08 -2.97 -10.70
CA LEU A 86 -25.20 -2.04 -10.59
C LEU A 86 -25.01 -0.77 -11.43
N ASN A 87 -23.76 -0.32 -11.62
CA ASN A 87 -23.41 0.80 -12.47
C ASN A 87 -23.95 0.63 -13.91
N GLY A 88 -23.76 -0.56 -14.50
CA GLY A 88 -24.34 -0.88 -15.82
C GLY A 88 -25.81 -1.30 -15.72
N PHE A 89 -26.14 -2.18 -14.77
CA PHE A 89 -27.44 -2.85 -14.72
C PHE A 89 -28.61 -1.88 -14.47
N SER A 90 -28.42 -0.91 -13.58
CA SER A 90 -29.44 0.09 -13.22
C SER A 90 -29.93 0.90 -14.42
N LEU A 91 -29.08 1.12 -15.43
CA LEU A 91 -29.42 1.86 -16.65
C LEU A 91 -30.38 1.08 -17.57
N LEU A 92 -30.38 -0.25 -17.49
CA LEU A 92 -31.23 -1.12 -18.30
C LEU A 92 -32.63 -1.33 -17.70
N LEU A 93 -32.75 -1.16 -16.38
CA LEU A 93 -34.00 -1.23 -15.64
C LEU A 93 -34.89 -0.01 -15.89
N LYS A 94 -36.20 -0.24 -16.01
CA LYS A 94 -37.25 0.80 -15.92
C LYS A 94 -37.65 1.06 -14.46
N TRP A 95 -38.23 2.24 -14.22
CA TRP A 95 -38.93 2.59 -12.97
C TRP A 95 -40.17 1.70 -12.77
N LYS A 96 -40.51 1.42 -11.52
CA LYS A 96 -41.62 0.57 -11.05
C LYS A 96 -41.53 -0.90 -11.47
N GLN A 97 -41.66 -1.22 -12.76
CA GLN A 97 -41.71 -2.62 -13.22
C GLN A 97 -41.07 -2.83 -14.59
N ASN A 98 -40.37 -3.96 -14.73
CA ASN A 98 -39.85 -4.45 -16.00
C ASN A 98 -40.59 -5.70 -16.45
N LYS A 99 -41.02 -5.75 -17.72
CA LYS A 99 -41.40 -7.01 -18.36
C LYS A 99 -40.12 -7.81 -18.61
N GLY A 100 -39.96 -8.97 -17.95
CA GLY A 100 -38.73 -9.76 -17.98
C GLY A 100 -38.17 -10.03 -19.37
N GLY A 101 -39.04 -10.32 -20.36
CA GLY A 101 -38.63 -10.54 -21.75
C GLY A 101 -38.04 -9.31 -22.46
N GLU A 102 -38.48 -8.10 -22.13
CA GLU A 102 -37.88 -6.87 -22.67
C GLU A 102 -36.52 -6.58 -22.05
N LEU A 103 -36.38 -6.82 -20.74
CA LEU A 103 -35.12 -6.65 -20.03
C LEU A 103 -34.06 -7.63 -20.55
N PHE A 104 -34.43 -8.91 -20.75
CA PHE A 104 -33.53 -9.93 -21.28
C PHE A 104 -32.98 -9.55 -22.67
N LYS A 105 -33.83 -9.05 -23.57
CA LYS A 105 -33.42 -8.56 -24.90
C LYS A 105 -32.42 -7.40 -24.83
N LYS A 106 -32.50 -6.55 -23.80
CA LYS A 106 -31.54 -5.46 -23.58
C LYS A 106 -30.23 -5.93 -22.96
N LEU A 107 -30.29 -6.98 -22.13
CA LEU A 107 -29.13 -7.53 -21.43
C LEU A 107 -28.23 -8.36 -22.33
N ILE A 108 -28.81 -9.14 -23.26
CA ILE A 108 -28.07 -10.17 -23.99
C ILE A 108 -26.83 -9.63 -24.72
N LYS A 109 -26.95 -8.47 -25.38
CA LYS A 109 -25.85 -7.83 -26.12
C LYS A 109 -24.71 -7.37 -25.21
N PRO A 110 -24.93 -6.46 -24.22
CA PRO A 110 -23.86 -6.01 -23.35
C PRO A 110 -23.29 -7.15 -22.50
N PHE A 111 -24.12 -8.10 -22.06
CA PHE A 111 -23.66 -9.29 -21.32
C PHE A 111 -22.70 -10.14 -22.16
N SER A 112 -23.07 -10.46 -23.41
CA SER A 112 -22.25 -11.28 -24.30
C SER A 112 -20.92 -10.60 -24.65
N ILE A 113 -20.94 -9.30 -24.98
CA ILE A 113 -19.71 -8.55 -25.27
C ILE A 113 -18.79 -8.54 -24.04
N SER A 114 -19.34 -8.28 -22.86
CA SER A 114 -18.56 -8.21 -21.62
C SER A 114 -17.97 -9.57 -21.28
N LEU A 115 -18.73 -10.66 -21.48
CA LEU A 115 -18.25 -12.02 -21.27
C LEU A 115 -17.05 -12.34 -22.19
N VAL A 116 -17.14 -12.02 -23.48
CA VAL A 116 -16.02 -12.24 -24.42
C VAL A 116 -14.79 -11.41 -24.02
N LEU A 117 -14.99 -10.16 -23.61
CA LEU A 117 -13.89 -9.31 -23.14
C LEU A 117 -13.28 -9.82 -21.83
N THR A 118 -14.08 -10.34 -20.89
CA THR A 118 -13.58 -10.96 -19.67
C THR A 118 -12.76 -12.20 -19.99
N ILE A 119 -13.19 -13.03 -20.93
CA ILE A 119 -12.42 -14.18 -21.41
C ILE A 119 -11.07 -13.72 -21.97
N ALA A 120 -11.03 -12.63 -22.75
CA ALA A 120 -9.78 -12.06 -23.22
C ALA A 120 -8.88 -11.59 -22.06
N VAL A 121 -9.42 -10.96 -21.01
CA VAL A 121 -8.67 -10.58 -19.81
C VAL A 121 -8.08 -11.82 -19.11
N ILE A 122 -8.82 -12.92 -19.01
CA ILE A 122 -8.32 -14.17 -18.42
C ILE A 122 -7.14 -14.71 -19.23
N PHE A 123 -7.27 -14.83 -20.55
CA PHE A 123 -6.23 -15.43 -21.40
C PHE A 123 -4.98 -14.55 -21.56
N PHE A 124 -5.16 -13.25 -21.83
CA PHE A 124 -4.02 -12.35 -22.06
C PHE A 124 -3.43 -11.79 -20.77
N GLY A 125 -4.27 -11.61 -19.74
CA GLY A 125 -3.84 -11.14 -18.44
C GLY A 125 -3.29 -12.25 -17.54
N LYS A 126 -3.74 -13.49 -17.70
CA LYS A 126 -3.48 -14.60 -16.75
C LYS A 126 -4.13 -14.37 -15.37
N VAL A 127 -5.32 -13.75 -15.32
CA VAL A 127 -6.13 -13.68 -14.09
C VAL A 127 -6.87 -14.99 -13.91
N TYR A 128 -6.60 -15.70 -12.81
CA TYR A 128 -7.33 -16.92 -12.44
C TYR A 128 -8.13 -16.76 -11.14
N ASP A 129 -7.95 -15.66 -10.41
CA ASP A 129 -8.73 -15.36 -9.22
C ASP A 129 -10.18 -15.05 -9.60
N VAL A 130 -11.13 -15.77 -8.98
CA VAL A 130 -12.56 -15.68 -9.30
C VAL A 130 -13.12 -14.30 -8.99
N MET A 131 -12.69 -13.65 -7.90
CA MET A 131 -13.20 -12.33 -7.53
C MET A 131 -12.68 -11.25 -8.49
N LEU A 132 -11.42 -11.33 -8.92
CA LEU A 132 -10.89 -10.43 -9.95
C LEU A 132 -11.54 -10.65 -11.32
N ILE A 133 -11.90 -11.90 -11.66
CA ILE A 133 -12.68 -12.21 -12.88
C ILE A 133 -14.07 -11.58 -12.80
N LEU A 134 -14.77 -11.72 -11.67
CA LEU A 134 -16.08 -11.12 -11.45
C LEU A 134 -16.02 -9.59 -11.47
N LEU A 135 -14.98 -8.99 -10.89
CA LEU A 135 -14.75 -7.54 -10.94
C LEU A 135 -14.47 -7.07 -12.37
N SER A 136 -13.66 -7.82 -13.12
CA SER A 136 -13.40 -7.55 -14.54
C SER A 136 -14.68 -7.58 -15.36
N PHE A 137 -15.50 -8.62 -15.16
CA PHE A 137 -16.79 -8.75 -15.82
C PHE A 137 -17.74 -7.60 -15.46
N SER A 138 -17.87 -7.26 -14.18
CA SER A 138 -18.77 -6.19 -13.75
C SER A 138 -18.34 -4.82 -14.28
N ALA A 139 -17.03 -4.54 -14.29
CA ALA A 139 -16.47 -3.32 -14.86
C ALA A 139 -16.60 -3.26 -16.39
N LEU A 140 -16.33 -4.35 -17.12
CA LEU A 140 -16.54 -4.43 -18.57
C LEU A 140 -18.02 -4.28 -18.94
N PHE A 141 -18.91 -4.87 -18.15
CA PHE A 141 -20.36 -4.71 -18.31
C PHE A 141 -20.80 -3.27 -18.12
N ALA A 142 -20.35 -2.61 -17.05
CA ALA A 142 -20.57 -1.18 -16.86
C ALA A 142 -20.03 -0.35 -18.03
N LEU A 143 -18.82 -0.66 -18.51
CA LEU A 143 -18.18 0.04 -19.62
C LEU A 143 -19.02 -0.07 -20.90
N VAL A 144 -19.41 -1.28 -21.29
CA VAL A 144 -20.17 -1.54 -22.52
C VAL A 144 -21.54 -0.87 -22.46
N VAL A 145 -22.27 -1.01 -21.34
CA VAL A 145 -23.60 -0.41 -21.20
C VAL A 145 -23.53 1.12 -21.24
N ASN A 146 -22.63 1.73 -20.46
CA ASN A 146 -22.50 3.18 -20.43
C ASN A 146 -22.03 3.73 -21.77
N PHE A 147 -21.08 3.06 -22.43
CA PHE A 147 -20.61 3.47 -23.75
C PHE A 147 -21.70 3.40 -24.81
N GLU A 148 -22.48 2.31 -24.86
CA GLU A 148 -23.59 2.17 -25.81
C GLU A 148 -24.65 3.26 -25.62
N ILE A 149 -25.02 3.56 -24.37
CA ILE A 149 -26.01 4.59 -24.06
C ILE A 149 -25.43 5.99 -24.34
N ALA A 150 -24.19 6.26 -23.93
CA ALA A 150 -23.50 7.51 -24.20
C ALA A 150 -23.44 7.79 -25.70
N TYR A 151 -23.02 6.81 -26.51
CA TYR A 151 -22.96 6.92 -27.96
C TYR A 151 -24.33 7.22 -28.56
N LYS A 152 -25.39 6.52 -28.12
CA LYS A 152 -26.75 6.74 -28.60
C LYS A 152 -27.26 8.15 -28.28
N ILE A 153 -26.94 8.69 -27.11
CA ILE A 153 -27.35 10.02 -26.67
C ILE A 153 -26.50 11.11 -27.32
N ALA A 154 -25.19 10.89 -27.49
CA ALA A 154 -24.25 11.83 -28.12
C ALA A 154 -24.72 12.24 -29.52
N ARG A 155 -25.26 11.29 -30.30
CA ARG A 155 -25.83 11.55 -31.64
C ARG A 155 -27.00 12.54 -31.66
N LYS A 156 -27.68 12.73 -30.52
CA LYS A 156 -28.80 13.67 -30.39
C LYS A 156 -28.39 14.95 -29.65
N LYS A 157 -27.70 14.82 -28.52
CA LYS A 157 -27.31 15.95 -27.66
C LYS A 157 -26.08 15.59 -26.83
N VAL A 158 -24.91 15.99 -27.31
CA VAL A 158 -23.61 15.74 -26.65
C VAL A 158 -23.58 16.26 -25.21
N THR A 159 -24.25 17.37 -24.90
CA THR A 159 -24.29 17.91 -23.53
C THR A 159 -25.01 17.01 -22.52
N SER A 160 -25.72 15.96 -22.96
CA SER A 160 -26.46 15.03 -22.08
C SER A 160 -25.73 13.72 -21.80
N ILE A 161 -24.44 13.61 -22.15
CA ILE A 161 -23.66 12.38 -21.93
C ILE A 161 -22.87 12.37 -20.62
N GLY A 162 -22.82 13.48 -19.88
CA GLY A 162 -21.91 13.67 -18.74
C GLY A 162 -21.96 12.55 -17.70
N ALA A 163 -23.16 12.15 -17.28
CA ALA A 163 -23.33 11.05 -16.33
C ALA A 163 -22.70 9.74 -16.84
N TYR A 164 -22.96 9.37 -18.10
CA TYR A 164 -22.42 8.14 -18.70
C TYR A 164 -20.90 8.21 -18.87
N VAL A 165 -20.34 9.38 -19.22
CA VAL A 165 -18.89 9.59 -19.28
C VAL A 165 -18.25 9.39 -17.91
N ALA A 166 -18.89 9.88 -16.84
CA ALA A 166 -18.39 9.66 -15.50
C ALA A 166 -18.42 8.17 -15.10
N HIS A 167 -19.49 7.45 -15.45
CA HIS A 167 -19.63 6.03 -15.15
C HIS A 167 -18.69 5.15 -16.02
N ILE A 168 -18.40 5.54 -17.25
CA ILE A 168 -17.29 4.97 -18.05
C ILE A 168 -15.95 5.15 -17.31
N GLY A 169 -15.74 6.32 -16.70
CA GLY A 169 -14.57 6.59 -15.88
C GLY A 169 -14.44 5.63 -14.69
N ILE A 170 -15.54 5.35 -13.98
CA ILE A 170 -15.58 4.35 -12.89
C ILE A 170 -15.19 2.96 -13.43
N ALA A 171 -15.76 2.56 -14.57
CA ALA A 171 -15.47 1.26 -15.17
C ALA A 171 -13.98 1.11 -15.56
N LEU A 172 -13.39 2.14 -16.19
CA LEU A 172 -11.97 2.17 -16.54
C LEU A 172 -11.06 2.19 -15.31
N PHE A 173 -11.47 2.90 -14.26
CA PHE A 173 -10.76 2.90 -12.99
C PHE A 173 -10.72 1.48 -12.39
N LEU A 174 -11.86 0.78 -12.30
CA LEU A 174 -11.92 -0.59 -11.79
C LEU A 174 -11.09 -1.57 -12.65
N LEU A 175 -11.10 -1.42 -13.97
CA LEU A 175 -10.25 -2.23 -14.85
C LEU A 175 -8.76 -1.93 -14.64
N GLY A 176 -8.39 -0.68 -14.39
CA GLY A 176 -7.03 -0.31 -14.01
C GLY A 176 -6.61 -0.89 -12.66
N VAL A 177 -7.52 -0.97 -11.69
CA VAL A 177 -7.29 -1.64 -10.40
C VAL A 177 -7.06 -3.13 -10.59
N VAL A 178 -7.89 -3.82 -11.40
CA VAL A 178 -7.65 -5.24 -11.73
C VAL A 178 -6.31 -5.41 -12.41
N ALA A 179 -5.99 -4.55 -13.39
CA ALA A 179 -4.74 -4.66 -14.12
C ALA A 179 -3.53 -4.47 -13.21
N THR A 180 -3.57 -3.47 -12.33
CA THR A 180 -2.46 -3.18 -11.42
C THR A 180 -2.38 -4.22 -10.31
N GLY A 181 -3.49 -4.62 -9.71
CA GLY A 181 -3.51 -5.57 -8.59
C GLY A 181 -3.22 -7.01 -9.01
N GLY A 182 -3.77 -7.45 -10.14
CA GLY A 182 -3.66 -8.83 -10.61
C GLY A 182 -2.40 -9.16 -11.43
N PHE A 183 -1.74 -8.16 -12.02
CA PHE A 183 -0.61 -8.37 -12.94
C PHE A 183 0.70 -7.68 -12.52
N SER A 184 0.79 -7.18 -11.29
CA SER A 184 2.03 -6.58 -10.82
C SER A 184 3.09 -7.66 -10.57
N GLU A 185 4.29 -7.46 -11.11
CA GLU A 185 5.47 -8.26 -10.80
C GLU A 185 6.31 -7.48 -9.76
N LYS A 186 6.80 -8.16 -8.72
CA LYS A 186 7.62 -7.55 -7.66
C LYS A 186 8.76 -8.48 -7.29
N ASP A 187 9.95 -7.93 -7.14
CA ASP A 187 11.13 -8.65 -6.66
C ASP A 187 12.15 -7.66 -6.10
N SER A 188 13.07 -8.15 -5.26
CA SER A 188 14.07 -7.34 -4.59
C SER A 188 15.48 -7.68 -5.05
N ILE A 189 16.33 -6.67 -5.19
CA ILE A 189 17.73 -6.85 -5.60
C ILE A 189 18.64 -5.86 -4.89
N ASP A 190 19.88 -6.29 -4.66
CA ASP A 190 20.95 -5.47 -4.14
C ASP A 190 21.77 -4.86 -5.27
N LEU A 191 21.89 -3.55 -5.28
CA LEU A 191 22.67 -2.79 -6.26
C LEU A 191 24.00 -2.36 -5.64
N GLU A 192 25.09 -3.04 -6.02
CA GLU A 192 26.45 -2.54 -5.76
C GLU A 192 26.70 -1.27 -6.59
N LYS A 193 27.19 -0.21 -5.94
CA LYS A 193 27.49 1.06 -6.62
C LYS A 193 28.42 0.87 -7.81
N GLY A 194 28.04 1.46 -8.95
CA GLY A 194 28.77 1.39 -10.21
C GLY A 194 28.68 0.05 -10.94
N LYS A 195 27.99 -0.96 -10.39
CA LYS A 195 27.71 -2.22 -11.09
C LYS A 195 26.28 -2.25 -11.60
N THR A 196 26.12 -2.87 -12.77
CA THR A 196 24.82 -3.11 -13.37
C THR A 196 24.26 -4.45 -12.88
N ALA A 197 23.01 -4.46 -12.46
CA ALA A 197 22.24 -5.65 -12.15
C ALA A 197 20.96 -5.68 -13.00
N ASN A 198 20.50 -6.87 -13.39
CA ASN A 198 19.31 -7.02 -14.23
C ASN A 198 18.13 -7.53 -13.41
N ILE A 199 16.97 -6.89 -13.55
CA ILE A 199 15.70 -7.33 -12.96
C ILE A 199 14.56 -7.08 -13.94
N PHE A 200 13.72 -8.09 -14.20
CA PHE A 200 12.63 -8.02 -15.19
C PHE A 200 13.05 -7.52 -16.58
N GLY A 201 14.31 -7.74 -16.98
CA GLY A 201 14.87 -7.24 -18.23
C GLY A 201 15.14 -5.73 -18.24
N TYR A 202 15.27 -5.10 -17.07
CA TYR A 202 15.80 -3.75 -16.88
C TYR A 202 17.20 -3.83 -16.30
N ASP A 203 18.14 -3.12 -16.90
CA ASP A 203 19.50 -2.97 -16.38
C ASP A 203 19.53 -1.77 -15.43
N LEU A 204 19.87 -2.03 -14.18
CA LEU A 204 19.90 -1.05 -13.10
C LEU A 204 21.34 -0.81 -12.65
N THR A 205 21.76 0.44 -12.61
CA THR A 205 23.07 0.82 -12.07
C THR A 205 22.89 1.87 -10.99
N PHE A 206 23.30 1.56 -9.76
CA PHE A 206 23.29 2.52 -8.67
C PHE A 206 24.50 3.47 -8.79
N GLU A 207 24.23 4.76 -8.98
CA GLU A 207 25.27 5.78 -9.23
C GLU A 207 25.72 6.47 -7.94
N GLY A 208 24.96 6.34 -6.86
CA GLY A 208 25.21 6.99 -5.57
C GLY A 208 23.98 7.75 -5.08
N TYR A 209 24.13 8.52 -4.01
CA TYR A 209 23.02 9.28 -3.41
C TYR A 209 23.37 10.76 -3.23
N SER A 210 22.34 11.61 -3.15
CA SER A 210 22.45 13.04 -2.91
C SER A 210 21.43 13.51 -1.88
N LYS A 211 21.83 14.41 -0.97
CA LYS A 211 20.90 15.04 -0.02
C LYS A 211 20.08 16.11 -0.76
N ILE A 212 18.77 16.09 -0.61
CA ILE A 212 17.89 17.13 -1.14
C ILE A 212 18.11 18.41 -0.30
N PRO A 213 18.47 19.56 -0.92
CA PRO A 213 18.74 20.80 -0.19
C PRO A 213 17.62 21.20 0.79
N ASN A 214 18.00 21.67 1.97
CA ASN A 214 17.08 22.12 3.04
C ASN A 214 16.11 21.05 3.57
N THR A 215 16.39 19.76 3.36
CA THR A 215 15.59 18.65 3.91
C THR A 215 16.50 17.57 4.48
N GLU A 216 15.96 16.66 5.29
CA GLU A 216 16.68 15.45 5.73
C GLU A 216 16.52 14.27 4.75
N LYS A 217 16.12 14.55 3.51
CA LYS A 217 15.84 13.54 2.48
C LYS A 217 17.05 13.23 1.63
N PHE A 218 17.24 11.95 1.30
CA PHE A 218 18.30 11.48 0.40
C PHE A 218 17.70 10.79 -0.82
N GLU A 219 18.13 11.24 -1.99
CA GLU A 219 17.80 10.67 -3.30
C GLU A 219 18.88 9.66 -3.70
N PHE A 220 18.48 8.45 -4.08
CA PHE A 220 19.39 7.39 -4.52
C PHE A 220 19.31 7.27 -6.04
N ASN A 221 20.32 7.76 -6.74
CA ASN A 221 20.33 7.82 -8.20
C ASN A 221 20.55 6.42 -8.80
N ILE A 222 19.57 5.94 -9.54
CA ILE A 222 19.61 4.65 -10.22
C ILE A 222 19.39 4.89 -11.70
N LYS A 223 20.40 4.60 -12.51
CA LYS A 223 20.26 4.56 -13.97
C LYS A 223 19.53 3.28 -14.35
N VAL A 224 18.42 3.44 -15.07
CA VAL A 224 17.55 2.35 -15.53
C VAL A 224 17.58 2.30 -17.05
N GLU A 225 17.92 1.14 -17.61
CA GLU A 225 18.02 0.93 -19.05
C GLU A 225 17.15 -0.25 -19.48
N LYS A 226 16.48 -0.10 -20.63
CA LYS A 226 15.69 -1.17 -21.26
C LYS A 226 15.71 -1.00 -22.77
N GLY A 227 16.47 -1.85 -23.45
CA GLY A 227 16.75 -1.70 -24.87
C GLY A 227 17.43 -0.35 -25.14
N ASN A 228 16.87 0.45 -26.06
CA ASN A 228 17.43 1.77 -26.43
C ASN A 228 16.92 2.93 -25.55
N SER A 229 16.11 2.66 -24.52
CA SER A 229 15.63 3.69 -23.60
C SER A 229 16.41 3.65 -22.30
N SER A 230 16.86 4.81 -21.83
CA SER A 230 17.49 4.99 -20.52
C SER A 230 16.83 6.14 -19.76
N SER A 231 16.79 6.06 -18.43
CA SER A 231 16.38 7.15 -17.55
C SER A 231 17.02 6.96 -16.18
N THR A 232 17.42 8.04 -15.53
CA THR A 232 17.82 7.99 -14.12
C THR A 232 16.60 8.28 -13.27
N ILE A 233 16.31 7.39 -12.33
CA ILE A 233 15.25 7.56 -11.32
C ILE A 233 15.88 7.62 -9.93
N ALA A 234 15.27 8.40 -9.05
CA ALA A 234 15.83 8.70 -7.74
C ALA A 234 14.81 8.41 -6.63
N PRO A 235 14.70 7.15 -6.16
CA PRO A 235 13.93 6.85 -4.96
C PRO A 235 14.49 7.61 -3.75
N ILE A 236 13.61 7.97 -2.81
CA ILE A 236 13.98 8.75 -1.63
C ILE A 236 13.92 7.88 -0.39
N MET A 237 14.92 8.00 0.47
CA MET A 237 14.92 7.40 1.81
C MET A 237 15.35 8.43 2.85
N PHE A 238 14.66 8.48 3.98
CA PHE A 238 14.99 9.41 5.07
C PHE A 238 14.46 8.93 6.41
N VAL A 239 15.03 9.44 7.50
CA VAL A 239 14.50 9.22 8.85
C VAL A 239 13.60 10.40 9.20
N SER A 240 12.32 10.13 9.49
CA SER A 240 11.36 11.17 9.84
C SER A 240 11.69 11.78 11.21
N SER A 241 11.78 13.11 11.30
CA SER A 241 11.97 13.81 12.58
C SER A 241 10.78 13.68 13.54
N MET A 242 9.58 13.33 13.03
CA MET A 242 8.37 13.26 13.85
C MET A 242 8.30 12.01 14.74
N ASN A 243 8.80 10.88 14.24
CA ASN A 243 8.67 9.57 14.91
C ASN A 243 9.93 8.71 14.79
N ASN A 244 11.02 9.27 14.26
CA ASN A 244 12.30 8.61 14.04
C ASN A 244 12.20 7.31 13.20
N SER A 245 11.16 7.18 12.38
CA SER A 245 10.95 6.02 11.52
C SER A 245 11.61 6.22 10.15
N LEU A 246 12.10 5.12 9.57
CA LEU A 246 12.64 5.12 8.21
C LEU A 246 11.49 5.23 7.19
N MET A 247 11.41 6.37 6.53
CA MET A 247 10.49 6.66 5.45
C MET A 247 11.14 6.35 4.11
N ARG A 248 10.31 5.86 3.18
CA ARG A 248 10.72 5.43 1.83
C ARG A 248 9.71 5.98 0.84
N GLU A 249 10.18 6.68 -0.18
CA GLU A 249 9.35 7.13 -1.28
C GLU A 249 9.85 6.44 -2.56
N PRO A 250 9.00 5.67 -3.25
CA PRO A 250 9.40 5.01 -4.48
C PRO A 250 9.59 6.03 -5.60
N ALA A 251 10.53 5.77 -6.51
CA ALA A 251 10.60 6.46 -7.79
C ALA A 251 9.92 5.64 -8.88
N ILE A 252 9.40 6.33 -9.88
CA ILE A 252 8.59 5.74 -10.94
C ILE A 252 9.14 6.16 -12.29
N TRP A 253 9.45 5.18 -13.13
CA TRP A 253 9.65 5.38 -14.55
C TRP A 253 8.34 5.12 -15.29
N ASN A 254 7.60 6.19 -15.55
CA ASN A 254 6.30 6.14 -16.21
C ASN A 254 6.45 5.69 -17.67
N ARG A 255 5.62 4.74 -18.10
CA ARG A 255 5.49 4.30 -19.50
C ARG A 255 4.03 4.30 -19.90
N LEU A 256 3.77 4.03 -21.18
CA LEU A 256 2.40 3.98 -21.68
C LEU A 256 1.63 2.76 -21.13
N THR A 257 2.29 1.62 -21.02
CA THR A 257 1.65 0.33 -20.70
C THR A 257 2.16 -0.32 -19.41
N LYS A 258 3.41 -0.10 -19.00
CA LYS A 258 4.05 -0.76 -17.87
C LYS A 258 4.99 0.19 -17.13
N ASP A 259 4.54 0.69 -16.01
CA ASP A 259 5.34 1.58 -15.17
C ASP A 259 6.32 0.76 -14.34
N PHE A 260 7.56 1.25 -14.24
CA PHE A 260 8.60 0.59 -13.48
C PHE A 260 8.87 1.38 -12.20
N TYR A 261 8.59 0.77 -11.06
CA TYR A 261 8.74 1.35 -9.74
C TYR A 261 10.01 0.81 -9.10
N VAL A 262 10.72 1.68 -8.40
CA VAL A 262 11.84 1.29 -7.54
C VAL A 262 11.63 1.91 -6.16
N THR A 263 11.57 1.05 -5.14
CA THR A 263 11.44 1.44 -3.74
C THR A 263 12.75 1.13 -3.02
N PRO A 264 13.34 2.08 -2.28
CA PRO A 264 14.58 1.82 -1.58
C PRO A 264 14.29 1.08 -0.27
N LEU A 265 14.95 -0.05 -0.02
CA LEU A 265 14.72 -0.88 1.18
C LEU A 265 15.70 -0.55 2.30
N SER A 266 16.99 -0.53 1.97
CA SER A 266 18.12 -0.24 2.86
C SER A 266 19.33 0.25 2.06
N TYR A 267 20.23 0.97 2.73
CA TYR A 267 21.48 1.43 2.15
C TYR A 267 22.64 1.13 3.09
N GLU A 268 23.70 0.54 2.56
CA GLU A 268 24.96 0.26 3.25
C GLU A 268 26.06 1.13 2.63
N ASN A 269 26.56 2.12 3.37
CA ASN A 269 27.44 3.18 2.83
C ASN A 269 28.87 2.73 2.49
N GLY A 270 29.21 1.45 2.58
CA GLY A 270 30.59 1.00 2.38
C GLY A 270 31.61 1.52 3.41
N GLU A 271 31.27 2.53 4.19
CA GLU A 271 32.04 3.00 5.32
C GLU A 271 32.05 1.90 6.37
N THR A 272 33.25 1.55 6.81
CA THR A 272 33.44 1.10 8.17
C THR A 272 32.85 2.17 9.09
N GLN A 273 31.57 2.04 9.43
CA GLN A 273 31.20 2.19 10.83
C GLN A 273 32.29 1.46 11.61
N PRO A 274 32.85 2.05 12.69
CA PRO A 274 33.93 1.41 13.42
C PRO A 274 33.54 -0.04 13.54
N LYS A 275 34.31 -0.94 12.89
CA LYS A 275 34.07 -2.36 13.02
C LYS A 275 34.19 -2.55 14.53
N SER A 276 33.07 -2.58 15.25
CA SER A 276 32.93 -3.48 16.37
C SER A 276 33.19 -4.82 15.69
N ALA A 277 34.46 -5.23 15.69
CA ALA A 277 34.99 -6.36 14.96
C ALA A 277 34.31 -7.60 15.52
N GLY A 278 33.13 -7.92 14.95
CA GLY A 278 32.20 -8.85 15.53
C GLY A 278 31.07 -9.23 14.58
N LYS A 279 30.52 -10.42 14.78
CA LYS A 279 29.41 -11.00 14.02
C LYS A 279 28.12 -10.23 14.28
N LYS A 280 27.52 -9.67 13.23
CA LYS A 280 26.18 -9.07 13.27
C LYS A 280 25.12 -10.17 13.28
N VAL A 281 24.15 -10.07 14.17
CA VAL A 281 23.04 -11.02 14.30
C VAL A 281 21.73 -10.27 14.52
N THR A 282 20.68 -10.72 13.86
CA THR A 282 19.31 -10.26 14.05
C THR A 282 18.51 -11.40 14.68
N LEU A 283 17.94 -11.18 15.86
CA LEU A 283 17.17 -12.20 16.60
C LEU A 283 15.76 -11.71 16.90
N LYS A 284 14.77 -12.56 16.65
CA LYS A 284 13.42 -12.41 17.18
C LYS A 284 13.30 -13.04 18.56
N LYS A 285 12.25 -12.66 19.28
CA LYS A 285 11.96 -13.22 20.60
C LYS A 285 11.91 -14.75 20.56
N GLY A 286 12.75 -15.40 21.36
CA GLY A 286 12.90 -16.85 21.47
C GLY A 286 13.89 -17.47 20.48
N GLU A 287 14.43 -16.71 19.52
CA GLU A 287 15.45 -17.21 18.60
C GLU A 287 16.83 -17.26 19.27
N SER A 288 17.68 -18.14 18.76
CA SER A 288 19.04 -18.32 19.24
C SER A 288 20.06 -18.39 18.11
N ILE A 289 21.30 -18.03 18.43
CA ILE A 289 22.44 -18.10 17.54
C ILE A 289 23.59 -18.80 18.24
N ASP A 290 24.35 -19.59 17.49
CA ASP A 290 25.64 -20.10 17.94
C ASP A 290 26.76 -19.09 17.61
N TYR A 291 27.56 -18.76 18.62
CA TYR A 291 28.75 -17.96 18.49
C TYR A 291 29.88 -18.59 19.31
N GLN A 292 30.95 -19.03 18.63
CA GLN A 292 32.10 -19.69 19.24
C GLN A 292 31.74 -20.93 20.10
N GLY A 293 30.63 -21.62 19.78
CA GLY A 293 30.16 -22.79 20.54
C GLY A 293 29.22 -22.47 21.70
N ASP A 294 28.94 -21.19 21.94
CA ASP A 294 27.98 -20.73 22.94
C ASP A 294 26.64 -20.37 22.28
N ASN A 295 25.54 -20.79 22.89
CA ASN A 295 24.20 -20.53 22.38
C ASN A 295 23.61 -19.28 23.04
N ILE A 296 23.39 -18.23 22.24
CA ILE A 296 22.87 -16.94 22.69
C ILE A 296 21.39 -16.87 22.31
N ILE A 297 20.50 -16.67 23.29
CA ILE A 297 19.05 -16.67 23.13
C ILE A 297 18.51 -15.29 23.50
N PHE A 298 17.64 -14.74 22.65
CA PHE A 298 16.92 -13.49 22.97
C PHE A 298 15.58 -13.77 23.65
N GLU A 299 15.42 -13.34 24.90
CA GLU A 299 14.20 -13.59 25.70
C GLU A 299 13.16 -12.48 25.57
N SER A 300 13.57 -11.23 25.77
CA SER A 300 12.68 -10.06 25.70
C SER A 300 13.48 -8.77 25.72
N PHE A 301 12.83 -7.67 25.38
CA PHE A 301 13.32 -6.36 25.79
C PHE A 301 12.98 -6.11 27.27
N ASP A 302 13.82 -5.33 27.94
CA ASP A 302 13.51 -4.70 29.22
C ASP A 302 13.15 -3.23 28.96
N PHE A 303 11.90 -2.89 29.27
CA PHE A 303 11.37 -1.54 29.16
C PHE A 303 11.09 -1.02 30.57
N PRO A 304 11.90 -0.08 31.08
CA PRO A 304 11.59 0.64 32.31
C PRO A 304 10.20 1.28 32.22
N ALA A 305 9.46 1.32 33.33
CA ALA A 305 8.08 1.80 33.37
C ALA A 305 7.91 3.26 32.88
N ASP A 306 8.96 4.06 32.97
CA ASP A 306 9.05 5.45 32.52
C ASP A 306 9.53 5.59 31.06
N ALA A 307 10.11 4.56 30.46
CA ALA A 307 10.68 4.62 29.11
C ALA A 307 9.64 4.88 28.02
N MET A 308 8.44 4.29 28.14
CA MET A 308 7.37 4.47 27.15
C MET A 308 6.79 5.90 27.19
N SER A 309 6.63 6.47 28.38
CA SER A 309 6.21 7.86 28.57
C SER A 309 7.28 8.85 28.09
N ALA A 310 8.56 8.58 28.39
CA ALA A 310 9.69 9.38 27.93
C ALA A 310 9.87 9.31 26.40
N MET A 311 9.68 8.15 25.78
CA MET A 311 9.68 8.00 24.32
C MET A 311 8.61 8.88 23.64
N MET A 312 7.40 8.89 24.18
CA MET A 312 6.30 9.70 23.64
C MET A 312 6.50 11.20 23.90
N GLY A 313 7.21 11.55 24.97
CA GLY A 313 7.53 12.93 25.36
C GLY A 313 8.85 13.48 24.81
N GLY A 314 9.63 12.69 24.06
CA GLY A 314 10.96 13.07 23.58
C GLY A 314 12.03 13.21 24.68
N GLY A 315 11.78 12.63 25.85
CA GLY A 315 12.70 12.63 26.98
C GLY A 315 13.78 11.55 26.89
N ASN A 316 14.67 11.53 27.88
CA ASN A 316 15.72 10.53 27.96
C ASN A 316 15.14 9.18 28.41
N PHE A 317 15.51 8.09 27.75
CA PHE A 317 15.06 6.74 28.10
C PHE A 317 16.16 5.72 27.87
N THR A 318 16.05 4.56 28.51
CA THR A 318 16.95 3.42 28.33
C THR A 318 16.15 2.16 28.03
N ILE A 319 16.59 1.35 27.08
CA ILE A 319 16.01 0.04 26.77
C ILE A 319 17.10 -1.03 26.87
N GLY A 320 16.82 -2.12 27.57
CA GLY A 320 17.67 -3.31 27.62
C GLY A 320 17.17 -4.41 26.69
N ALA A 321 18.06 -5.31 26.26
CA ALA A 321 17.66 -6.60 25.67
C ALA A 321 18.13 -7.74 26.58
N ASN A 322 17.21 -8.52 27.11
CA ASN A 322 17.50 -9.69 27.94
C ASN A 322 17.95 -10.85 27.06
N LEU A 323 19.21 -11.25 27.23
CA LEU A 323 19.83 -12.37 26.54
C LEU A 323 20.25 -13.44 27.55
N ILE A 324 20.10 -14.70 27.17
CA ILE A 324 20.72 -15.83 27.87
C ILE A 324 21.83 -16.40 26.99
N VAL A 325 23.05 -16.43 27.51
CA VAL A 325 24.20 -17.08 26.88
C VAL A 325 24.46 -18.40 27.58
N LYS A 326 24.21 -19.51 26.89
CA LYS A 326 24.50 -20.86 27.37
C LYS A 326 25.85 -21.30 26.84
N ALA A 327 26.82 -21.42 27.74
CA ALA A 327 28.15 -21.88 27.41
C ALA A 327 28.15 -23.36 27.04
N TYR A 328 29.06 -23.77 26.16
CA TYR A 328 29.24 -25.18 25.79
C TYR A 328 29.43 -26.13 27.01
N GLY A 329 30.02 -25.61 28.10
CA GLY A 329 30.20 -26.32 29.38
C GLY A 329 28.97 -26.35 30.31
N GLY A 330 27.78 -25.95 29.85
CA GLY A 330 26.51 -26.04 30.59
C GLY A 330 26.22 -24.89 31.57
N LYS A 331 27.12 -23.92 31.73
CA LYS A 331 26.88 -22.68 32.50
C LYS A 331 26.05 -21.69 31.69
N SER A 332 25.13 -20.99 32.34
CA SER A 332 24.28 -19.97 31.70
C SER A 332 24.53 -18.59 32.30
N TYR A 333 24.65 -17.59 31.44
CA TYR A 333 24.88 -16.19 31.79
C TYR A 333 23.70 -15.34 31.31
N LYS A 334 23.21 -14.44 32.16
CA LYS A 334 22.24 -13.41 31.75
C LYS A 334 22.99 -12.15 31.34
N VAL A 335 22.68 -11.63 30.16
CA VAL A 335 23.38 -10.51 29.54
C VAL A 335 22.35 -9.48 29.10
N GLU A 336 22.60 -8.20 29.36
CA GLU A 336 21.64 -7.13 29.12
C GLU A 336 22.30 -5.90 28.46
N PRO A 337 22.60 -5.93 27.14
CA PRO A 337 23.04 -4.74 26.40
C PRO A 337 21.95 -3.67 26.41
N LYS A 338 22.36 -2.40 26.50
CA LYS A 338 21.44 -1.25 26.68
C LYS A 338 21.57 -0.24 25.57
N MET A 339 20.45 0.35 25.17
CA MET A 339 20.39 1.56 24.34
C MET A 339 19.84 2.71 25.19
N LYS A 340 20.60 3.78 25.28
CA LYS A 340 20.23 5.04 25.94
C LYS A 340 19.89 6.06 24.87
N SER A 341 18.81 6.81 25.06
CA SER A 341 18.52 8.01 24.29
C SER A 341 18.73 9.21 25.20
N VAL A 342 19.71 10.07 24.88
CA VAL A 342 20.02 11.31 25.61
C VAL A 342 19.96 12.46 24.61
N ASP A 343 19.08 13.43 24.86
CA ASP A 343 18.88 14.60 23.97
C ASP A 343 18.58 14.22 22.50
N GLY A 344 17.81 13.15 22.30
CA GLY A 344 17.45 12.62 20.98
C GLY A 344 18.58 11.86 20.27
N LYS A 345 19.78 11.75 20.86
CA LYS A 345 20.88 10.92 20.36
C LYS A 345 20.88 9.56 21.05
N ARG A 346 21.00 8.49 20.26
CA ARG A 346 21.10 7.12 20.77
C ARG A 346 22.56 6.76 21.03
N GLU A 347 22.82 6.25 22.22
CA GLU A 347 24.08 5.70 22.67
C GLU A 347 23.87 4.22 23.03
N PHE A 348 24.72 3.34 22.54
CA PHE A 348 24.64 1.91 22.82
C PHE A 348 25.73 1.51 23.81
N VAL A 349 25.33 0.83 24.88
CA VAL A 349 26.21 0.39 25.95
C VAL A 349 26.37 -1.14 25.82
N PRO A 350 27.57 -1.63 25.44
CA PRO A 350 27.84 -3.05 25.32
C PRO A 350 27.98 -3.72 26.70
N VAL A 351 27.80 -5.05 26.73
CA VAL A 351 28.07 -5.89 27.91
C VAL A 351 29.16 -6.90 27.61
N GLU A 352 30.14 -6.99 28.51
CA GLU A 352 31.27 -7.90 28.41
C GLU A 352 31.07 -9.12 29.32
N VAL A 353 31.17 -10.32 28.76
CA VAL A 353 31.15 -11.61 29.46
C VAL A 353 32.56 -12.18 29.43
N LYS A 354 33.38 -11.79 30.42
CA LYS A 354 34.81 -12.12 30.48
C LYS A 354 35.11 -13.62 30.45
N ASP A 355 34.25 -14.43 31.06
CA ASP A 355 34.39 -15.89 31.11
C ASP A 355 34.28 -16.56 29.73
N LEU A 356 33.60 -15.91 28.78
CA LEU A 356 33.32 -16.43 27.44
C LEU A 356 34.05 -15.65 26.34
N ASP A 357 34.98 -14.76 26.72
CA ASP A 357 35.67 -13.87 25.78
C ASP A 357 34.69 -13.09 24.88
N LEU A 358 33.47 -12.79 25.36
CA LEU A 358 32.36 -12.29 24.54
C LEU A 358 31.97 -10.87 24.92
N VAL A 359 31.76 -10.00 23.93
CA VAL A 359 31.10 -8.70 24.10
C VAL A 359 29.86 -8.66 23.23
N VAL A 360 28.74 -8.26 23.84
CA VAL A 360 27.46 -8.12 23.16
C VAL A 360 27.06 -6.65 23.13
N GLU A 361 26.84 -6.12 21.94
CA GLU A 361 26.43 -4.74 21.70
C GLU A 361 25.10 -4.73 20.94
N MET A 362 24.13 -3.93 21.39
CA MET A 362 22.92 -3.68 20.61
C MET A 362 23.22 -2.60 19.57
N THR A 363 22.72 -2.74 18.35
CA THR A 363 22.87 -1.71 17.30
C THR A 363 21.56 -1.10 16.86
N ASN A 364 20.46 -1.87 16.97
CA ASN A 364 19.14 -1.37 16.68
C ASN A 364 18.08 -2.26 17.34
N LEU A 365 16.89 -1.70 17.50
CA LEU A 365 15.67 -2.43 17.83
C LEU A 365 14.59 -1.97 16.85
N ASP A 366 13.83 -2.90 16.30
CA ASP A 366 12.76 -2.58 15.36
C ASP A 366 11.37 -2.63 16.01
N ALA A 367 10.37 -2.10 15.32
CA ALA A 367 8.98 -2.14 15.77
C ALA A 367 8.33 -3.53 15.63
N SER A 368 9.01 -4.49 15.01
CA SER A 368 8.53 -5.88 14.86
C SER A 368 8.89 -6.77 16.06
N GLY A 369 9.68 -6.24 17.01
CA GLY A 369 10.14 -6.97 18.18
C GLY A 369 11.46 -7.71 17.95
N THR A 370 12.21 -7.32 16.93
CA THR A 370 13.51 -7.91 16.57
C THR A 370 14.64 -7.04 17.10
N VAL A 371 15.70 -7.67 17.63
CA VAL A 371 16.91 -7.00 18.10
C VAL A 371 18.08 -7.26 17.13
N ASN A 372 18.82 -6.20 16.79
CA ASN A 372 20.08 -6.30 16.06
C ASN A 372 21.24 -6.18 17.05
N LEU A 373 22.11 -7.18 17.04
CA LEU A 373 23.25 -7.33 17.94
C LEU A 373 24.56 -7.41 17.15
N ILE A 374 25.64 -6.98 17.77
CA ILE A 374 27.02 -7.30 17.39
C ILE A 374 27.63 -8.13 18.51
N LEU A 375 28.19 -9.28 18.14
CA LEU A 375 28.92 -10.19 19.02
C LEU A 375 30.40 -10.13 18.65
N ARG A 376 31.29 -9.77 19.58
CA ARG A 376 32.73 -9.67 19.33
C ARG A 376 33.55 -10.37 20.41
N SER A 377 34.75 -10.82 20.06
CA SER A 377 35.71 -11.35 21.03
C SER A 377 36.37 -10.21 21.86
N LEU A 378 36.59 -10.43 23.17
CA LEU A 378 37.39 -9.55 24.04
C LEU A 378 38.88 -9.54 23.65
N SER A 379 39.39 -10.69 23.19
CA SER A 379 40.77 -10.89 22.75
C SER A 379 41.04 -10.42 21.31
N GLY A 380 39.99 -9.95 20.61
CA GLY A 380 40.01 -9.51 19.23
C GLY A 380 39.80 -10.66 18.26
N ASP A 381 38.77 -10.56 17.41
CA ASP A 381 38.58 -11.52 16.31
C ASP A 381 39.78 -11.42 15.35
N LYS A 382 40.31 -12.57 14.89
CA LYS A 382 41.26 -12.62 13.79
C LYS A 382 40.72 -11.72 12.67
N GLN A 383 41.45 -10.67 12.35
CA GLN A 383 41.10 -9.77 11.26
C GLN A 383 41.06 -10.56 9.96
N GLU A 384 39.88 -11.04 9.58
CA GLU A 384 39.60 -11.25 8.17
C GLU A 384 39.65 -9.86 7.54
N ILE A 385 40.66 -9.65 6.70
CA ILE A 385 40.73 -8.52 5.78
C ILE A 385 39.62 -8.73 4.74
N VAL A 386 38.39 -8.47 5.15
CA VAL A 386 37.25 -8.36 4.24
C VAL A 386 37.49 -7.08 3.46
N ALA A 387 37.57 -7.21 2.12
CA ALA A 387 37.67 -6.11 1.17
C ALA A 387 36.72 -4.96 1.55
N ALA A 388 37.11 -3.72 1.23
CA ALA A 388 36.32 -2.51 1.53
C ALA A 388 34.82 -2.78 1.29
N PRO A 389 33.94 -2.52 2.28
CA PRO A 389 32.53 -2.75 2.09
C PRO A 389 32.10 -1.88 0.91
N LYS A 390 31.50 -2.49 -0.11
CA LYS A 390 31.03 -1.75 -1.26
C LYS A 390 29.75 -1.05 -0.87
N GLU A 391 29.53 0.15 -1.38
CA GLU A 391 28.23 0.81 -1.23
C GLU A 391 27.17 -0.07 -1.91
N VAL A 392 26.19 -0.53 -1.13
CA VAL A 392 25.10 -1.39 -1.61
C VAL A 392 23.77 -0.74 -1.28
N LEU A 393 22.91 -0.61 -2.29
CA LEU A 393 21.53 -0.17 -2.16
C LEU A 393 20.60 -1.36 -2.42
N SER A 394 19.90 -1.82 -1.39
CA SER A 394 18.84 -2.81 -1.54
C SER A 394 17.56 -2.12 -2.00
N ILE A 395 16.93 -2.65 -3.04
CA ILE A 395 15.68 -2.09 -3.60
C ILE A 395 14.62 -3.18 -3.79
N GLU A 396 13.35 -2.78 -3.78
CA GLU A 396 12.24 -3.54 -4.38
C GLU A 396 11.90 -2.89 -5.72
N ALA A 397 12.03 -3.65 -6.81
CA ALA A 397 11.56 -3.26 -8.12
C ALA A 397 10.16 -3.84 -8.35
N SER A 398 9.26 -3.07 -8.97
CA SER A 398 7.97 -3.60 -9.41
C SER A 398 7.49 -3.05 -10.74
N ILE A 399 6.86 -3.91 -11.54
CA ILE A 399 6.22 -3.53 -12.79
C ILE A 399 4.72 -3.45 -12.57
N LYS A 400 4.13 -2.28 -12.79
CA LYS A 400 2.69 -2.05 -12.68
C LYS A 400 2.08 -1.82 -14.06
N PRO A 401 1.32 -2.76 -14.61
CA PRO A 401 0.74 -2.60 -15.93
C PRO A 401 -0.53 -1.75 -15.90
N PHE A 402 -0.70 -0.94 -16.94
CA PHE A 402 -1.90 -0.16 -17.23
C PHE A 402 -2.40 0.77 -16.11
N ILE A 403 -1.50 1.33 -15.29
CA ILE A 403 -1.88 2.35 -14.30
C ILE A 403 -2.53 3.58 -14.94
N ASN A 404 -2.22 3.86 -16.21
CA ASN A 404 -2.88 4.90 -17.01
C ASN A 404 -4.39 4.68 -17.14
N LEU A 405 -4.90 3.44 -17.05
CA LEU A 405 -6.34 3.18 -17.00
C LEU A 405 -6.97 3.78 -15.75
N VAL A 406 -6.31 3.66 -14.59
CA VAL A 406 -6.75 4.27 -13.32
C VAL A 406 -6.87 5.78 -13.48
N TRP A 407 -5.81 6.44 -13.97
CA TRP A 407 -5.79 7.89 -14.16
C TRP A 407 -6.77 8.36 -15.23
N SER A 408 -6.87 7.65 -16.34
CA SER A 408 -7.86 7.96 -17.39
C SER A 408 -9.29 7.86 -16.84
N GLY A 409 -9.56 6.88 -15.99
CA GLY A 409 -10.84 6.71 -15.31
C GLY A 409 -11.18 7.90 -14.43
N VAL A 410 -10.23 8.37 -13.61
CA VAL A 410 -10.38 9.55 -12.76
C VAL A 410 -10.64 10.82 -13.59
N ILE A 411 -9.86 11.03 -14.65
CA ILE A 411 -10.02 12.18 -15.54
C ILE A 411 -11.42 12.17 -16.19
N LEU A 412 -11.89 11.01 -16.67
CA LEU A 412 -13.22 10.87 -17.26
C LEU A 412 -14.34 11.07 -16.25
N MET A 413 -14.18 10.62 -15.00
CA MET A 413 -15.10 10.92 -13.90
C MET A 413 -15.26 12.44 -13.72
N VAL A 414 -14.14 13.17 -13.64
CA VAL A 414 -14.15 14.64 -13.49
C VAL A 414 -14.78 15.32 -14.70
N ILE A 415 -14.40 14.94 -15.93
CA ILE A 415 -14.97 15.50 -17.16
C ILE A 415 -16.49 15.27 -17.21
N GLY A 416 -16.94 14.04 -16.93
CA GLY A 416 -18.36 13.69 -16.93
C GLY A 416 -19.16 14.47 -15.88
N PHE A 417 -18.58 14.68 -14.70
CA PHE A 417 -19.15 15.53 -13.66
C PHE A 417 -19.29 16.99 -14.12
N ILE A 418 -18.22 17.58 -14.69
CA ILE A 418 -18.24 18.97 -15.20
C ILE A 418 -19.31 19.14 -16.29
N ILE A 419 -19.40 18.21 -17.25
CA ILE A 419 -20.42 18.25 -18.31
C ILE A 419 -21.83 18.26 -17.68
N SER A 420 -22.05 17.42 -16.67
CA SER A 420 -23.35 17.31 -15.99
C SER A 420 -23.68 18.56 -15.18
N ALA A 421 -22.69 19.13 -14.47
CA ALA A 421 -22.85 20.35 -13.68
C ALA A 421 -23.15 21.57 -14.58
N VAL A 422 -22.40 21.76 -15.66
CA VAL A 422 -22.61 22.86 -16.62
C VAL A 422 -23.96 22.72 -17.33
N LYS A 423 -24.42 21.50 -17.61
CA LYS A 423 -25.78 21.29 -18.12
C LYS A 423 -26.81 21.73 -17.09
N ARG A 424 -26.64 21.34 -15.82
CA ARG A 424 -27.59 21.64 -14.75
C ARG A 424 -27.75 23.15 -14.54
N THR A 425 -26.67 23.92 -14.55
CA THR A 425 -26.72 25.39 -14.40
C THR A 425 -27.39 26.12 -15.56
N LYS A 426 -27.59 25.46 -16.70
CA LYS A 426 -28.36 26.00 -17.84
C LYS A 426 -29.84 25.61 -17.78
N GLU A 427 -30.21 24.66 -16.93
CA GLU A 427 -31.58 24.15 -16.75
C GLU A 427 -32.28 24.73 -15.51
N THR A 428 -31.51 25.14 -14.50
CA THR A 428 -31.92 26.02 -13.40
C THR A 428 -31.73 27.47 -13.77
#